data_AF-A0A0D2P0K9-F1
#
_entry.id   AF-A0A0D2P0K9-F1
#
_cell.length_a   1.000
_cell.length_b   1.000
_cell.length_c   1.000
_cell.angle_alpha   90.00
_cell.angle_beta   90.00
_cell.angle_gamma   90.00
#
_symmetry.space_group_name_H-M   'P 1'
#
loop_
_entity.id
_entity.type
_entity.pdbx_description
1 polymer ?
#
loop_
_entity_poly.entity_id
_entity_poly.type
_entity_poly.pdbx_seq_one_letter_code
_entity_poly.pdbx_strand_id
1 'polypeptide(L)'
;MLFRSILLGLPLVQALIVTPHDSHGHDHIHEVRRSLPDSWYQPEGHPIHDLFKRDTDDGADYPAVGSPAWSAGYPTGAPDTTNLPAAWVAALNAAVAAGKIPSIPPTTNTPGTNPVYPTGIDPSSPSVCSATYKCRIPGDIWDSPDGVFASSFDDGPSPLTPSLVQFLGGNNDTTTHFMIGINIIYYPSQFLTALNAGHDIGVHTWTHPYMTTQSNLDLLGQFGYTIQLIHDSSGGRVPRYWRPPYGDSDMRVRAIALEVFGLETVIWNQDTDDWDGTPDSIQAAMTRFLAMPKSPGLIVLEHEIASTTVNGFMTAYPMIKSNGWKFMSLAKAIADGRTYQNAEGSLSDDVESAGILVESTSTSTALPTTTLALVATSIAQSNTSVTSATSAANNLSPTPEISQISAAILHGGNLKQLASLSLLSSVLVFSHLLL
;
A
#
# COMPACT_ATOMS: atom_id res chain seq x y z
N MET A 1 16.80 17.20 71.29
CA MET A 1 16.13 18.50 71.11
C MET A 1 14.78 18.21 70.45
N LEU A 2 13.64 18.44 71.12
CA LEU A 2 12.96 19.75 71.28
C LEU A 2 12.48 20.28 69.90
N PHE A 3 11.19 20.56 69.63
CA PHE A 3 9.97 20.61 70.47
C PHE A 3 8.71 20.15 69.67
N ARG A 4 7.66 19.73 70.39
CA ARG A 4 6.27 19.62 69.87
C ARG A 4 5.57 20.98 69.93
N SER A 5 4.48 21.18 69.18
CA SER A 5 3.34 21.94 69.69
C SER A 5 2.02 21.32 69.20
N ILE A 6 1.03 21.29 70.10
CA ILE A 6 -0.31 20.73 69.92
C ILE A 6 -1.30 21.83 70.28
N LEU A 7 -2.43 21.93 69.58
CA LEU A 7 -3.65 22.52 70.17
C LEU A 7 -4.91 21.88 69.58
N LEU A 8 -5.87 21.57 70.46
CA LEU A 8 -7.15 20.94 70.13
C LEU A 8 -8.24 21.98 69.89
N GLY A 9 -9.26 21.60 69.10
CA GLY A 9 -10.54 22.28 69.00
C GLY A 9 -11.61 21.36 68.40
N LEU A 10 -12.68 21.09 69.16
CA LEU A 10 -13.79 20.17 68.85
C LEU A 10 -15.12 20.91 69.21
N PRO A 11 -16.30 20.44 68.77
CA PRO A 11 -16.93 20.81 67.50
C PRO A 11 -18.22 21.65 67.70
N LEU A 12 -18.90 22.04 66.62
CA LEU A 12 -20.33 22.36 66.68
C LEU A 12 -21.09 21.79 65.46
N VAL A 13 -22.25 21.21 65.73
CA VAL A 13 -23.15 20.58 64.74
C VAL A 13 -24.27 21.54 64.39
N GLN A 14 -24.62 21.66 63.11
CA GLN A 14 -25.96 22.08 62.71
C GLN A 14 -26.37 21.39 61.41
N ALA A 15 -27.54 20.75 61.44
CA ALA A 15 -28.15 20.08 60.30
C ALA A 15 -29.01 21.05 59.50
N LEU A 16 -29.14 20.82 58.19
CA LEU A 16 -30.13 21.48 57.35
C LEU A 16 -30.80 20.46 56.41
N ILE A 17 -32.07 20.74 56.12
CA ILE A 17 -33.08 19.79 55.65
C ILE A 17 -33.15 19.80 54.12
N VAL A 18 -33.37 18.64 53.51
CA VAL A 18 -33.61 18.47 52.07
C VAL A 18 -35.11 18.49 51.79
N THR A 19 -35.52 19.30 50.82
CA THR A 19 -36.72 19.08 49.98
C THR A 19 -36.43 19.59 48.55
N PRO A 20 -36.95 18.94 47.50
CA PRO A 20 -36.50 19.15 46.13
C PRO A 20 -37.24 20.28 45.41
N HIS A 21 -36.67 20.74 44.30
CA HIS A 21 -37.41 21.45 43.26
C HIS A 21 -37.07 20.84 41.90
N ASP A 22 -38.06 20.32 41.19
CA ASP A 22 -37.91 19.91 39.81
C ASP A 22 -37.64 21.15 38.93
N SER A 23 -36.67 21.03 38.04
CA SER A 23 -36.58 21.86 36.83
C SER A 23 -35.99 20.99 35.72
N HIS A 24 -36.70 20.92 34.59
CA HIS A 24 -36.28 20.13 33.44
C HIS A 24 -35.02 20.74 32.81
N GLY A 25 -33.86 20.15 33.13
CA GLY A 25 -32.64 20.34 32.36
C GLY A 25 -32.73 19.53 31.06
N HIS A 26 -32.59 20.19 29.92
CA HIS A 26 -32.38 19.49 28.66
C HIS A 26 -31.02 18.79 28.70
N ASP A 27 -30.99 17.48 28.43
CA ASP A 27 -29.76 16.77 28.12
C ASP A 27 -29.20 17.32 26.80
N HIS A 28 -28.34 18.33 26.91
CA HIS A 28 -27.41 18.66 25.85
C HIS A 28 -26.36 17.56 25.82
N ILE A 29 -26.56 16.61 24.89
CA ILE A 29 -25.54 15.65 24.50
C ILE A 29 -24.33 16.49 24.06
N HIS A 30 -23.30 16.53 24.91
CA HIS A 30 -22.01 17.06 24.51
C HIS A 30 -21.41 16.08 23.51
N GLU A 31 -21.64 16.34 22.22
CA GLU A 31 -20.75 15.84 21.17
C GLU A 31 -19.35 16.36 21.49
N VAL A 32 -18.55 15.51 22.12
CA VAL A 32 -17.14 15.77 22.34
C VAL A 32 -16.49 15.74 20.96
N ARG A 33 -16.33 16.93 20.35
CA ARG A 33 -15.37 17.15 19.27
C ARG A 33 -13.99 16.79 19.80
N ARG A 34 -13.61 15.52 19.66
CA ARG A 34 -12.23 15.09 19.82
C ARG A 34 -11.44 15.74 18.69
N SER A 35 -10.48 16.59 19.04
CA SER A 35 -9.42 16.94 18.11
C SER A 35 -8.76 15.65 17.60
N LEU A 36 -8.28 15.70 16.36
CA LEU A 36 -7.33 14.70 15.90
C LEU A 36 -6.12 14.71 16.86
N PRO A 37 -5.49 13.56 17.15
CA PRO A 37 -4.30 13.55 18.00
C PRO A 37 -3.19 14.40 17.37
N ASP A 38 -2.48 15.16 18.21
CA ASP A 38 -1.46 16.15 17.82
C ASP A 38 -0.33 15.58 16.92
N SER A 39 -0.21 14.25 16.87
CA SER A 39 0.84 13.47 16.21
C SER A 39 0.76 13.36 14.68
N TRP A 40 -0.21 14.02 14.02
CA TRP A 40 -0.28 14.09 12.55
C TRP A 40 -0.30 15.50 11.96
N TYR A 41 -0.16 16.53 12.79
CA TYR A 41 0.01 17.89 12.32
C TYR A 41 1.41 18.05 11.68
N GLN A 42 1.47 18.54 10.43
CA GLN A 42 2.72 19.03 9.89
C GLN A 42 3.00 20.42 10.47
N PRO A 43 4.12 20.64 11.20
CA PRO A 43 4.47 21.97 11.68
C PRO A 43 4.47 22.99 10.54
N GLU A 44 3.99 24.22 10.78
CA GLU A 44 4.01 25.31 9.78
C GLU A 44 5.39 25.53 9.14
N GLY A 45 6.47 25.23 9.87
CA GLY A 45 7.85 25.32 9.37
C GLY A 45 8.33 24.10 8.54
N HIS A 46 7.51 23.07 8.34
CA HIS A 46 7.89 21.88 7.58
C HIS A 46 7.86 22.14 6.07
N PRO A 47 8.88 21.76 5.27
CA PRO A 47 9.01 22.19 3.86
C PRO A 47 7.83 21.87 2.94
N ILE A 48 7.03 20.83 3.25
CA ILE A 48 5.87 20.42 2.44
C ILE A 48 4.52 20.83 3.04
N HIS A 49 4.51 21.53 4.19
CA HIS A 49 3.28 22.01 4.84
C HIS A 49 2.46 22.88 3.88
N ASP A 50 3.10 23.79 3.13
CA ASP A 50 2.44 24.65 2.15
C ASP A 50 1.86 23.91 0.93
N LEU A 51 2.26 22.65 0.71
CA LEU A 51 1.80 21.81 -0.41
C LEU A 51 0.62 20.91 -0.02
N PHE A 52 0.58 20.46 1.23
CA PHE A 52 -0.39 19.48 1.75
C PHE A 52 -0.92 19.95 3.11
N LYS A 53 -1.75 21.01 3.10
CA LYS A 53 -2.32 21.57 4.33
C LYS A 53 -3.40 20.65 4.89
N ARG A 54 -3.29 20.39 6.19
CA ARG A 54 -4.33 19.83 7.06
C ARG A 54 -4.32 20.66 8.33
N ASP A 55 -5.41 21.36 8.61
CA ASP A 55 -5.45 22.22 9.78
C ASP A 55 -5.94 21.44 11.02
N THR A 56 -5.62 21.95 12.21
CA THR A 56 -6.10 21.36 13.47
C THR A 56 -7.56 21.71 13.78
N ASP A 57 -8.05 22.78 13.17
CA ASP A 57 -9.33 23.42 13.47
C ASP A 57 -9.98 24.12 12.25
N ASP A 58 -9.62 23.73 11.02
CA ASP A 58 -10.25 24.20 9.76
C ASP A 58 -11.79 24.02 9.72
N GLY A 59 -12.32 23.15 10.58
CA GLY A 59 -13.72 22.77 10.60
C GLY A 59 -14.10 21.91 9.39
N ALA A 60 -13.12 21.38 8.67
CA ALA A 60 -13.33 20.47 7.55
C ALA A 60 -13.74 19.09 8.07
N ASP A 61 -14.95 18.68 7.74
CA ASP A 61 -15.38 17.29 7.88
C ASP A 61 -14.70 16.46 6.77
N TYR A 62 -13.58 15.81 7.12
CA TYR A 62 -12.84 14.97 6.19
C TYR A 62 -13.67 13.72 5.85
N PRO A 63 -14.16 13.56 4.59
CA PRO A 63 -15.07 12.47 4.30
C PRO A 63 -14.41 11.10 4.49
N ALA A 64 -15.17 10.14 5.03
CA ALA A 64 -14.65 8.82 5.32
C ALA A 64 -14.01 8.16 4.08
N VAL A 65 -12.83 7.56 4.25
CA VAL A 65 -12.08 6.90 3.18
C VAL A 65 -12.93 5.82 2.51
N GLY A 66 -13.03 5.87 1.17
CA GLY A 66 -13.92 5.03 0.38
C GLY A 66 -15.36 5.52 0.24
N SER A 67 -15.74 6.63 0.87
CA SER A 67 -17.05 7.27 0.63
C SER A 67 -17.08 7.99 -0.74
N PRO A 68 -18.28 8.18 -1.35
CA PRO A 68 -18.39 8.95 -2.59
C PRO A 68 -17.85 10.38 -2.46
N ALA A 69 -18.10 11.04 -1.33
CA ALA A 69 -17.62 12.40 -1.05
C ALA A 69 -16.08 12.47 -0.96
N TRP A 70 -15.43 11.45 -0.37
CA TRP A 70 -13.97 11.33 -0.38
C TRP A 70 -13.43 11.17 -1.80
N SER A 71 -13.97 10.21 -2.57
CA SER A 71 -13.50 9.96 -3.95
C SER A 71 -13.71 11.12 -4.91
N ALA A 72 -14.75 11.95 -4.67
CA ALA A 72 -15.07 13.11 -5.51
C ALA A 72 -14.06 14.26 -5.39
N GLY A 73 -13.17 14.24 -4.38
CA GLY A 73 -12.07 15.20 -4.25
C GLY A 73 -10.90 14.98 -5.22
N TYR A 74 -10.90 13.87 -5.97
CA TYR A 74 -9.73 13.38 -6.71
C TYR A 74 -10.01 13.12 -8.21
N PRO A 75 -9.01 13.25 -9.10
CA PRO A 75 -9.21 13.02 -10.54
C PRO A 75 -9.55 11.56 -10.86
N THR A 76 -10.62 11.30 -11.62
CA THR A 76 -11.04 9.94 -12.02
C THR A 76 -10.18 9.30 -13.13
N GLY A 77 -9.06 9.92 -13.49
CA GLY A 77 -8.16 9.53 -14.57
C GLY A 77 -6.90 10.38 -14.53
N ALA A 78 -6.25 10.59 -15.68
CA ALA A 78 -5.06 11.46 -15.77
C ALA A 78 -5.36 12.86 -15.20
N PRO A 79 -4.48 13.46 -14.37
CA PRO A 79 -4.73 14.77 -13.76
C PRO A 79 -4.87 15.88 -14.80
N ASP A 80 -5.84 16.77 -14.60
CA ASP A 80 -6.00 17.97 -15.43
C ASP A 80 -4.95 19.03 -15.04
N THR A 81 -3.97 19.25 -15.92
CA THR A 81 -2.88 20.20 -15.69
C THR A 81 -3.31 21.65 -15.60
N THR A 82 -4.54 21.98 -16.00
CA THR A 82 -5.11 23.34 -15.87
C THR A 82 -5.71 23.60 -14.48
N ASN A 83 -5.98 22.55 -13.70
CA ASN A 83 -6.67 22.61 -12.40
C ASN A 83 -5.79 22.13 -11.23
N LEU A 84 -4.47 22.14 -11.40
CA LEU A 84 -3.53 21.77 -10.34
C LEU A 84 -3.49 22.82 -9.21
N PRO A 85 -3.33 22.39 -7.94
CA PRO A 85 -3.13 23.30 -6.81
C PRO A 85 -2.04 24.33 -7.04
N ALA A 86 -2.38 25.60 -6.82
CA ALA A 86 -1.48 26.73 -7.10
C ALA A 86 -0.15 26.67 -6.32
N ALA A 87 -0.15 26.09 -5.12
CA ALA A 87 1.05 25.88 -4.32
C ALA A 87 2.06 24.95 -5.00
N TRP A 88 1.60 23.83 -5.57
CA TRP A 88 2.44 22.88 -6.30
C TRP A 88 3.05 23.54 -7.55
N VAL A 89 2.24 24.31 -8.29
CA VAL A 89 2.69 25.03 -9.51
C VAL A 89 3.69 26.13 -9.15
N ALA A 90 3.48 26.85 -8.04
CA ALA A 90 4.41 27.86 -7.54
C ALA A 90 5.76 27.23 -7.11
N ALA A 91 5.74 26.10 -6.41
CA ALA A 91 6.94 25.37 -6.01
C ALA A 91 7.74 24.85 -7.22
N LEU A 92 7.07 24.27 -8.22
CA LEU A 92 7.71 23.89 -9.49
C LEU A 92 8.36 25.08 -10.19
N ASN A 93 7.64 26.20 -10.31
CA ASN A 93 8.16 27.42 -10.94
C ASN A 93 9.37 27.99 -10.18
N ALA A 94 9.36 27.93 -8.84
CA ALA A 94 10.50 28.33 -8.01
C ALA A 94 11.72 27.42 -8.22
N ALA A 95 11.53 26.09 -8.28
CA ALA A 95 12.61 25.14 -8.56
C ALA A 95 13.21 25.33 -9.97
N VAL A 96 12.36 25.59 -10.99
CA VAL A 96 12.80 25.93 -12.35
C VAL A 96 13.59 27.24 -12.36
N ALA A 97 13.08 28.31 -11.71
CA ALA A 97 13.76 29.60 -11.63
C ALA A 97 15.11 29.54 -10.88
N ALA A 98 15.23 28.63 -9.91
CA ALA A 98 16.48 28.34 -9.20
C ALA A 98 17.46 27.46 -10.00
N GLY A 99 17.11 27.03 -11.22
CA GLY A 99 17.94 26.16 -12.06
C GLY A 99 18.05 24.71 -11.57
N LYS A 100 17.18 24.29 -10.64
CA LYS A 100 17.19 22.96 -10.01
C LYS A 100 16.57 21.87 -10.88
N ILE A 101 15.71 22.23 -11.83
CA ILE A 101 15.04 21.29 -12.74
C ILE A 101 15.76 21.26 -14.10
N PRO A 102 16.42 20.15 -14.47
CA PRO A 102 17.06 20.01 -15.78
C PRO A 102 16.08 20.15 -16.95
N SER A 103 16.48 20.90 -17.98
CA SER A 103 15.69 21.09 -19.20
C SER A 103 15.86 19.92 -20.19
N ILE A 104 15.42 18.73 -19.78
CA ILE A 104 15.37 17.53 -20.64
C ILE A 104 14.02 17.53 -21.39
N PRO A 105 14.00 17.41 -22.73
CA PRO A 105 12.76 17.31 -23.47
C PRO A 105 12.05 15.98 -23.16
N PRO A 106 10.70 15.95 -23.07
CA PRO A 106 9.98 14.70 -22.91
C PRO A 106 10.29 13.68 -24.00
N THR A 107 10.33 12.41 -23.62
CA THR A 107 10.50 11.28 -24.54
C THR A 107 9.22 11.03 -25.33
N THR A 108 9.32 10.28 -26.42
CA THR A 108 8.14 9.71 -27.09
C THR A 108 8.05 8.22 -26.84
N ASN A 109 6.84 7.68 -26.78
CA ASN A 109 6.60 6.26 -26.55
C ASN A 109 5.68 5.70 -27.65
N THR A 110 5.99 4.49 -28.12
CA THR A 110 5.06 3.66 -28.88
C THR A 110 4.52 2.57 -27.93
N PRO A 111 3.21 2.26 -27.91
CA PRO A 111 2.67 1.22 -27.04
C PRO A 111 3.43 -0.09 -27.15
N GLY A 112 3.82 -0.66 -26.00
CA GLY A 112 4.61 -1.90 -25.94
C GLY A 112 6.11 -1.72 -26.18
N THR A 113 6.65 -0.50 -26.18
CA THR A 113 8.09 -0.22 -26.28
C THR A 113 8.57 0.67 -25.14
N ASN A 114 9.87 0.71 -24.88
CA ASN A 114 10.48 1.69 -23.98
C ASN A 114 10.44 3.11 -24.59
N PRO A 115 10.36 4.16 -23.76
CA PRO A 115 10.43 5.55 -24.22
C PRO A 115 11.75 5.86 -24.93
N VAL A 116 11.66 6.69 -25.97
CA VAL A 116 12.77 7.08 -26.84
C VAL A 116 13.03 8.58 -26.71
N TYR A 117 14.29 8.92 -26.44
CA TYR A 117 14.73 10.31 -26.34
C TYR A 117 14.86 10.97 -27.74
N PRO A 118 14.63 12.29 -27.85
CA PRO A 118 14.88 13.04 -29.08
C PRO A 118 16.33 12.92 -29.56
N THR A 119 16.52 13.01 -30.89
CA THR A 119 17.83 12.89 -31.54
C THR A 119 18.86 13.85 -30.94
N GLY A 120 20.02 13.31 -30.54
CA GLY A 120 21.12 14.06 -29.94
C GLY A 120 21.14 14.07 -28.42
N ILE A 121 20.12 13.51 -27.75
CA ILE A 121 20.12 13.28 -26.30
C ILE A 121 20.65 11.87 -26.03
N ASP A 122 21.72 11.77 -25.25
CA ASP A 122 22.27 10.50 -24.77
C ASP A 122 21.61 10.12 -23.41
N PRO A 123 20.81 9.04 -23.35
CA PRO A 123 20.14 8.61 -22.11
C PRO A 123 21.11 8.15 -21.02
N SER A 124 22.33 7.77 -21.37
CA SER A 124 23.38 7.33 -20.43
C SER A 124 24.29 8.47 -19.97
N SER A 125 24.11 9.68 -20.53
CA SER A 125 24.89 10.85 -20.10
C SER A 125 24.56 11.24 -18.64
N PRO A 126 25.53 11.73 -17.84
CA PRO A 126 25.26 12.15 -16.46
C PRO A 126 24.19 13.24 -16.32
N SER A 127 23.96 14.03 -17.37
CA SER A 127 22.91 15.06 -17.46
C SER A 127 21.49 14.50 -17.62
N VAL A 128 21.32 13.25 -18.07
CA VAL A 128 20.02 12.62 -18.33
C VAL A 128 19.80 11.42 -17.41
N CYS A 129 20.82 10.55 -17.32
CA CYS A 129 20.91 9.32 -16.56
C CYS A 129 19.57 8.57 -16.42
N SER A 130 19.09 8.02 -17.52
CA SER A 130 17.80 7.35 -17.57
C SER A 130 17.84 5.98 -16.88
N ALA A 131 16.94 5.76 -15.93
CA ALA A 131 16.80 4.47 -15.23
C ALA A 131 16.28 3.36 -16.18
N THR A 132 15.52 3.71 -17.23
CA THR A 132 15.13 2.82 -18.35
C THR A 132 16.35 2.17 -19.02
N TYR A 133 17.46 2.92 -19.11
CA TYR A 133 18.74 2.46 -19.66
C TYR A 133 19.71 1.96 -18.56
N LYS A 134 19.18 1.73 -17.34
CA LYS A 134 19.90 1.30 -16.14
C LYS A 134 21.09 2.19 -15.76
N CYS A 135 21.06 3.48 -16.13
CA CYS A 135 22.03 4.45 -15.64
C CYS A 135 21.80 4.71 -14.15
N ARG A 136 22.86 4.60 -13.35
CA ARG A 136 22.85 4.86 -11.90
C ARG A 136 23.58 6.17 -11.59
N ILE A 137 23.00 6.98 -10.71
CA ILE A 137 23.57 8.26 -10.25
C ILE A 137 23.42 8.39 -8.72
N PRO A 138 24.33 9.06 -8.01
CA PRO A 138 24.14 9.35 -6.59
C PRO A 138 22.83 10.11 -6.33
N GLY A 139 22.06 9.65 -5.34
CA GLY A 139 20.73 10.18 -5.00
C GLY A 139 19.58 9.22 -5.32
N ASP A 140 19.75 8.32 -6.30
CA ASP A 140 18.83 7.20 -6.48
C ASP A 140 19.15 6.05 -5.54
N ILE A 141 18.11 5.36 -5.07
CA ILE A 141 18.21 4.18 -4.22
C ILE A 141 18.04 2.94 -5.09
N TRP A 142 19.18 2.39 -5.54
CA TRP A 142 19.25 1.17 -6.37
C TRP A 142 19.52 -0.10 -5.56
N ASP A 143 20.15 0.04 -4.40
CA ASP A 143 20.76 -1.04 -3.65
C ASP A 143 20.37 -0.93 -2.15
N SER A 144 20.15 -2.07 -1.50
CA SER A 144 19.92 -2.14 -0.04
C SER A 144 21.26 -2.27 0.70
N PRO A 145 21.36 -1.99 2.01
CA PRO A 145 22.58 -2.27 2.78
C PRO A 145 22.98 -3.75 2.73
N ASP A 146 24.29 -4.01 2.87
CA ASP A 146 24.85 -5.36 2.81
C ASP A 146 24.10 -6.37 3.69
N GLY A 147 23.77 -7.53 3.11
CA GLY A 147 23.04 -8.61 3.77
C GLY A 147 21.54 -8.39 3.96
N VAL A 148 20.98 -7.25 3.54
CA VAL A 148 19.55 -6.95 3.65
C VAL A 148 18.80 -7.34 2.37
N PHE A 149 17.62 -7.95 2.55
CA PHE A 149 16.60 -8.08 1.52
C PHE A 149 15.53 -7.02 1.83
N ALA A 150 15.50 -5.95 1.04
CA ALA A 150 14.49 -4.90 1.11
C ALA A 150 13.28 -5.31 0.26
N SER A 151 12.21 -5.75 0.91
CA SER A 151 10.96 -6.12 0.25
C SER A 151 10.12 -4.89 -0.06
N SER A 152 9.54 -4.89 -1.26
CA SER A 152 8.59 -3.88 -1.73
C SER A 152 7.68 -4.47 -2.81
N PHE A 153 6.45 -3.96 -2.91
CA PHE A 153 5.48 -4.36 -3.93
C PHE A 153 4.94 -3.14 -4.67
N ASP A 154 4.85 -3.22 -5.99
CA ASP A 154 4.35 -2.18 -6.87
C ASP A 154 2.88 -2.43 -7.29
N ASP A 155 2.28 -1.44 -7.95
CA ASP A 155 0.92 -1.41 -8.51
C ASP A 155 -0.25 -1.57 -7.53
N GLY A 156 0.02 -1.61 -6.23
CA GLY A 156 -1.00 -1.66 -5.18
C GLY A 156 -1.85 -0.38 -5.07
N PRO A 157 -2.85 -0.40 -4.16
CA PRO A 157 -3.43 -1.58 -3.53
C PRO A 157 -4.24 -2.40 -4.55
N SER A 158 -4.46 -3.68 -4.25
CA SER A 158 -5.23 -4.60 -5.09
C SER A 158 -6.10 -5.54 -4.23
N PRO A 159 -7.02 -6.33 -4.82
CA PRO A 159 -7.75 -7.37 -4.09
C PRO A 159 -6.86 -8.39 -3.36
N LEU A 160 -5.55 -8.45 -3.64
CA LEU A 160 -4.59 -9.38 -3.04
C LEU A 160 -3.81 -8.77 -1.86
N THR A 161 -3.80 -7.44 -1.70
CA THR A 161 -3.13 -6.76 -0.58
C THR A 161 -3.47 -7.39 0.79
N PRO A 162 -4.74 -7.71 1.13
CA PRO A 162 -5.06 -8.30 2.42
C PRO A 162 -4.39 -9.66 2.66
N SER A 163 -4.26 -10.50 1.62
CA SER A 163 -3.61 -11.82 1.72
C SER A 163 -2.10 -11.68 1.94
N LEU A 164 -1.46 -10.75 1.23
CA LEU A 164 -0.03 -10.43 1.38
C LEU A 164 0.27 -9.86 2.77
N VAL A 165 -0.53 -8.89 3.21
CA VAL A 165 -0.46 -8.29 4.57
C VAL A 165 -0.67 -9.35 5.65
N GLN A 166 -1.68 -10.21 5.52
CA GLN A 166 -1.92 -11.29 6.48
C GLN A 166 -0.75 -12.29 6.54
N PHE A 167 -0.16 -12.64 5.40
CA PHE A 167 0.98 -13.54 5.34
C PHE A 167 2.23 -12.94 6.02
N LEU A 168 2.55 -11.68 5.71
CA LEU A 168 3.70 -10.98 6.30
C LEU A 168 3.51 -10.77 7.81
N GLY A 169 2.34 -10.32 8.25
CA GLY A 169 2.00 -10.20 9.67
C GLY A 169 2.07 -11.52 10.42
N GLY A 170 1.63 -12.63 9.80
CA GLY A 170 1.77 -13.99 10.35
C GLY A 170 3.21 -14.47 10.52
N ASN A 171 4.18 -13.79 9.90
CA ASN A 171 5.62 -14.03 10.06
C ASN A 171 6.33 -12.97 10.92
N ASN A 172 5.61 -11.96 11.44
CA ASN A 172 6.12 -10.78 12.12
C ASN A 172 7.00 -9.86 11.25
N ASP A 173 6.65 -9.73 9.97
CA ASP A 173 7.34 -8.84 9.02
C ASP A 173 6.34 -7.86 8.37
N THR A 174 6.88 -6.78 7.81
CA THR A 174 6.16 -5.76 7.03
C THR A 174 6.87 -5.53 5.70
N THR A 175 6.20 -4.96 4.71
CA THR A 175 6.80 -4.57 3.41
C THR A 175 6.44 -3.12 3.02
N THR A 176 7.05 -2.61 1.96
CA THR A 176 6.77 -1.28 1.40
C THR A 176 5.93 -1.40 0.12
N HIS A 177 4.73 -0.84 0.13
CA HIS A 177 3.83 -0.83 -1.02
C HIS A 177 3.99 0.50 -1.77
N PHE A 178 4.47 0.46 -3.01
CA PHE A 178 4.40 1.60 -3.93
C PHE A 178 3.02 1.58 -4.60
N MET A 179 2.14 2.46 -4.14
CA MET A 179 0.73 2.44 -4.53
C MET A 179 0.40 3.47 -5.60
N ILE A 180 -0.41 3.06 -6.58
CA ILE A 180 -0.98 3.93 -7.61
C ILE A 180 -2.19 4.66 -7.01
N GLY A 181 -2.24 5.98 -7.16
CA GLY A 181 -3.28 6.83 -6.57
C GLY A 181 -4.71 6.42 -6.97
N ILE A 182 -4.96 6.13 -8.25
CA ILE A 182 -6.29 5.68 -8.69
C ILE A 182 -6.67 4.30 -8.11
N ASN A 183 -5.69 3.43 -7.84
CA ASN A 183 -5.97 2.13 -7.21
C ASN A 183 -6.36 2.28 -5.74
N ILE A 184 -5.85 3.29 -5.02
CA ILE A 184 -6.33 3.63 -3.67
C ILE A 184 -7.81 4.06 -3.72
N ILE A 185 -8.23 4.82 -4.74
CA ILE A 185 -9.65 5.20 -4.94
C ILE A 185 -10.53 3.96 -5.19
N TYR A 186 -10.07 2.98 -5.97
CA TYR A 186 -10.82 1.76 -6.28
C TYR A 186 -10.81 0.69 -5.17
N TYR A 187 -9.72 0.62 -4.39
CA TYR A 187 -9.49 -0.38 -3.34
C TYR A 187 -9.17 0.26 -1.98
N PRO A 188 -10.05 1.15 -1.46
CA PRO A 188 -9.79 1.93 -0.25
C PRO A 188 -9.69 1.06 1.01
N SER A 189 -10.44 -0.04 1.10
CA SER A 189 -10.33 -0.97 2.23
C SER A 189 -9.03 -1.77 2.23
N GLN A 190 -8.45 -2.03 1.06
CA GLN A 190 -7.16 -2.70 0.90
C GLN A 190 -6.00 -1.75 1.24
N PHE A 191 -6.07 -0.48 0.82
CA PHE A 191 -5.18 0.59 1.30
C PHE A 191 -5.19 0.67 2.84
N LEU A 192 -6.39 0.78 3.44
CA LEU A 192 -6.54 0.82 4.89
C LEU A 192 -6.07 -0.48 5.58
N THR A 193 -6.14 -1.63 4.91
CA THR A 193 -5.64 -2.91 5.45
C THR A 193 -4.11 -2.89 5.57
N ALA A 194 -3.39 -2.46 4.53
CA ALA A 194 -1.93 -2.32 4.60
C ALA A 194 -1.52 -1.26 5.63
N LEU A 195 -2.15 -0.08 5.58
CA LEU A 195 -1.83 1.04 6.47
C LEU A 195 -2.02 0.69 7.96
N ASN A 196 -3.17 0.11 8.33
CA ASN A 196 -3.46 -0.26 9.72
C ASN A 196 -2.64 -1.47 10.21
N ALA A 197 -2.02 -2.24 9.30
CA ALA A 197 -1.11 -3.33 9.65
C ALA A 197 0.35 -2.87 9.82
N GLY A 198 0.65 -1.57 9.76
CA GLY A 198 2.00 -1.03 9.92
C GLY A 198 2.91 -1.23 8.70
N HIS A 199 2.33 -1.44 7.52
CA HIS A 199 3.08 -1.47 6.27
C HIS A 199 3.44 -0.06 5.80
N ASP A 200 4.56 0.03 5.08
CA ASP A 200 5.09 1.29 4.58
C ASP A 200 4.42 1.64 3.25
N ILE A 201 3.98 2.89 3.05
CA ILE A 201 3.31 3.33 1.81
C ILE A 201 4.19 4.35 1.06
N GLY A 202 4.57 4.01 -0.16
CA GLY A 202 5.28 4.86 -1.12
C GLY A 202 4.42 5.26 -2.32
N VAL A 203 4.87 6.24 -3.09
CA VAL A 203 4.15 6.76 -4.26
C VAL A 203 4.50 5.99 -5.54
N HIS A 204 3.49 5.50 -6.26
CA HIS A 204 3.64 4.93 -7.61
C HIS A 204 2.82 5.69 -8.66
N THR A 205 2.84 7.02 -8.56
CA THR A 205 2.12 7.97 -9.44
C THR A 205 0.59 7.88 -9.33
N TRP A 206 -0.15 8.66 -10.12
CA TRP A 206 -1.62 8.70 -10.09
C TRP A 206 -2.25 7.65 -11.01
N THR A 207 -1.70 7.50 -12.23
CA THR A 207 -2.22 6.59 -13.28
C THR A 207 -1.15 5.76 -13.98
N HIS A 208 0.01 5.56 -13.36
CA HIS A 208 1.09 4.70 -13.89
C HIS A 208 1.57 5.01 -15.34
N PRO A 209 1.87 6.27 -15.72
CA PRO A 209 2.42 6.58 -17.04
C PRO A 209 3.94 6.39 -17.10
N TYR A 210 4.49 6.25 -18.32
CA TYR A 210 5.91 6.46 -18.58
C TYR A 210 6.31 7.90 -18.26
N MET A 211 6.93 8.14 -17.09
CA MET A 211 7.13 9.48 -16.54
C MET A 211 8.03 10.37 -17.41
N THR A 212 8.99 9.83 -18.16
CA THR A 212 9.83 10.66 -19.04
C THR A 212 9.07 11.22 -20.24
N THR A 213 7.92 10.65 -20.59
CA THR A 213 7.02 11.18 -21.66
C THR A 213 6.18 12.36 -21.21
N GLN A 214 6.06 12.56 -19.89
CA GLN A 214 5.15 13.51 -19.27
C GLN A 214 5.75 14.93 -19.23
N SER A 215 4.92 15.97 -19.39
CA SER A 215 5.36 17.35 -19.15
C SER A 215 5.58 17.61 -17.66
N ASN A 216 6.22 18.74 -17.31
CA ASN A 216 6.48 19.06 -15.91
C ASN A 216 5.18 19.25 -15.09
N LEU A 217 4.08 19.69 -15.71
CA LEU A 217 2.78 19.80 -15.03
C LEU A 217 2.07 18.46 -14.92
N ASP A 218 2.19 17.58 -15.93
CA ASP A 218 1.65 16.22 -15.83
C ASP A 218 2.32 15.47 -14.68
N LEU A 219 3.66 15.53 -14.60
CA LEU A 219 4.46 15.00 -13.48
C LEU A 219 4.01 15.53 -12.12
N LEU A 220 3.74 16.84 -12.06
CA LEU A 220 3.27 17.52 -10.85
C LEU A 220 1.94 16.94 -10.35
N GLY A 221 0.99 16.69 -11.26
CA GLY A 221 -0.27 16.02 -10.94
C GLY A 221 -0.08 14.54 -10.56
N GLN A 222 0.75 13.81 -11.31
CA GLN A 222 1.03 12.39 -11.06
C GLN A 222 1.63 12.12 -9.68
N PHE A 223 2.48 13.02 -9.17
CA PHE A 223 2.99 12.92 -7.80
C PHE A 223 2.01 13.52 -6.78
N GLY A 224 1.58 14.76 -7.00
CA GLY A 224 0.85 15.55 -6.00
C GLY A 224 -0.48 14.91 -5.58
N TYR A 225 -1.28 14.40 -6.52
CA TYR A 225 -2.57 13.78 -6.15
C TYR A 225 -2.41 12.47 -5.38
N THR A 226 -1.38 11.67 -5.68
CA THR A 226 -1.12 10.43 -4.92
C THR A 226 -0.62 10.75 -3.51
N ILE A 227 0.25 11.77 -3.36
CA ILE A 227 0.67 12.25 -2.04
C ILE A 227 -0.52 12.79 -1.25
N GLN A 228 -1.33 13.68 -1.83
CA GLN A 228 -2.53 14.26 -1.20
C GLN A 228 -3.50 13.15 -0.75
N LEU A 229 -3.75 12.16 -1.61
CA LEU A 229 -4.66 11.06 -1.29
C LEU A 229 -4.15 10.20 -0.13
N ILE A 230 -2.85 9.86 -0.13
CA ILE A 230 -2.24 9.13 0.98
C ILE A 230 -2.29 9.97 2.25
N HIS A 231 -1.92 11.24 2.18
CA HIS A 231 -1.92 12.19 3.30
C HIS A 231 -3.29 12.27 3.96
N ASP A 232 -4.32 12.62 3.21
CA ASP A 232 -5.68 12.84 3.74
C ASP A 232 -6.30 11.53 4.25
N SER A 233 -6.03 10.40 3.57
CA SER A 233 -6.60 9.09 3.91
C SER A 233 -5.83 8.35 5.01
N SER A 234 -4.64 8.81 5.38
CA SER A 234 -3.78 8.19 6.40
C SER A 234 -3.62 9.03 7.67
N GLY A 235 -4.36 10.13 7.76
CA GLY A 235 -4.34 11.05 8.90
C GLY A 235 -3.32 12.19 8.79
N GLY A 236 -2.45 12.20 7.77
CA GLY A 236 -1.45 13.26 7.57
C GLY A 236 -0.04 12.76 7.18
N ARG A 237 0.15 11.46 6.92
CA ARG A 237 1.47 10.92 6.52
C ARG A 237 1.84 11.39 5.11
N VAL A 238 3.02 11.98 4.93
CA VAL A 238 3.54 12.28 3.59
C VAL A 238 4.63 11.30 3.20
N PRO A 239 4.44 10.46 2.16
CA PRO A 239 5.44 9.52 1.67
C PRO A 239 6.79 10.20 1.38
N ARG A 240 7.88 9.54 1.78
CA ARG A 240 9.23 9.96 1.43
C ARG A 240 9.74 9.33 0.14
N TYR A 241 9.27 8.14 -0.19
CA TYR A 241 9.77 7.36 -1.32
C TYR A 241 8.76 7.28 -2.46
N TRP A 242 9.28 7.30 -3.68
CA TRP A 242 8.52 6.95 -4.87
C TRP A 242 9.30 5.98 -5.74
N ARG A 243 8.59 5.22 -6.57
CA ARG A 243 9.18 4.36 -7.59
C ARG A 243 8.58 4.70 -8.96
N PRO A 244 9.38 4.86 -10.02
CA PRO A 244 8.85 5.12 -11.35
C PRO A 244 8.20 3.88 -11.98
N PRO A 245 6.96 4.00 -12.49
CA PRO A 245 6.38 3.06 -13.45
C PRO A 245 7.39 2.64 -14.52
N TYR A 246 7.47 1.34 -14.81
CA TYR A 246 8.39 0.75 -15.81
C TYR A 246 9.90 1.02 -15.56
N GLY A 247 10.27 1.58 -14.41
CA GLY A 247 11.63 2.07 -14.16
C GLY A 247 11.95 3.35 -14.93
N ASP A 248 10.94 4.04 -15.47
CA ASP A 248 11.11 5.18 -16.36
C ASP A 248 11.29 6.49 -15.60
N SER A 249 12.54 6.92 -15.48
CA SER A 249 12.89 8.24 -14.95
C SER A 249 14.18 8.78 -15.58
N ASP A 250 14.28 10.11 -15.64
CA ASP A 250 15.46 10.88 -16.02
C ASP A 250 15.78 11.91 -14.92
N MET A 251 16.85 12.70 -15.08
CA MET A 251 17.23 13.72 -14.10
C MET A 251 16.19 14.84 -13.92
N ARG A 252 15.30 15.08 -14.90
CA ARG A 252 14.21 16.06 -14.81
C ARG A 252 13.06 15.52 -13.96
N VAL A 253 12.62 14.29 -14.23
CA VAL A 253 11.56 13.60 -13.45
C VAL A 253 11.97 13.52 -11.98
N ARG A 254 13.19 13.05 -11.70
CA ARG A 254 13.74 12.94 -10.34
C ARG A 254 13.85 14.30 -9.65
N ALA A 255 14.35 15.33 -10.35
CA ALA A 255 14.45 16.67 -9.78
C ALA A 255 13.07 17.24 -9.42
N ILE A 256 12.02 16.98 -10.21
CA ILE A 256 10.66 17.43 -9.87
C ILE A 256 10.14 16.67 -8.64
N ALA A 257 10.34 15.36 -8.56
CA ALA A 257 9.94 14.56 -7.40
C ALA A 257 10.62 15.06 -6.11
N LEU A 258 11.93 15.29 -6.14
CA LEU A 258 12.73 15.71 -4.99
C LEU A 258 12.53 17.20 -4.62
N GLU A 259 12.68 18.11 -5.58
CA GLU A 259 12.73 19.56 -5.33
C GLU A 259 11.36 20.19 -5.10
N VAL A 260 10.28 19.55 -5.59
CA VAL A 260 8.91 20.00 -5.32
C VAL A 260 8.29 19.25 -4.15
N PHE A 261 8.45 17.92 -4.08
CA PHE A 261 7.70 17.10 -3.12
C PHE A 261 8.55 16.39 -2.06
N GLY A 262 9.88 16.53 -2.07
CA GLY A 262 10.77 15.83 -1.14
C GLY A 262 10.86 14.31 -1.37
N LEU A 263 10.42 13.82 -2.53
CA LEU A 263 10.39 12.39 -2.84
C LEU A 263 11.76 11.87 -3.31
N GLU A 264 12.27 10.85 -2.59
CA GLU A 264 13.48 10.11 -2.93
C GLU A 264 13.15 8.95 -3.90
N THR A 265 13.93 8.83 -4.99
CA THR A 265 13.68 7.85 -6.06
C THR A 265 14.23 6.48 -5.71
N VAL A 266 13.34 5.49 -5.65
CA VAL A 266 13.68 4.08 -5.42
C VAL A 266 13.55 3.31 -6.72
N ILE A 267 14.59 2.56 -7.09
CA ILE A 267 14.59 1.62 -8.23
C ILE A 267 14.69 0.19 -7.63
N TRP A 268 15.29 -0.74 -8.36
CA TRP A 268 15.58 -2.11 -7.95
C TRP A 268 16.91 -2.56 -8.57
N ASN A 269 17.58 -3.52 -7.92
CA ASN A 269 18.75 -4.17 -8.48
C ASN A 269 18.48 -5.59 -8.98
N GLN A 270 17.34 -6.19 -8.60
CA GLN A 270 16.85 -7.46 -9.14
C GLN A 270 15.39 -7.37 -9.52
N ASP A 271 15.02 -8.08 -10.59
CA ASP A 271 13.71 -8.03 -11.21
C ASP A 271 13.17 -9.46 -11.35
N THR A 272 12.01 -9.74 -10.76
CA THR A 272 11.42 -11.09 -10.79
C THR A 272 10.83 -11.46 -12.15
N ASP A 273 10.56 -10.47 -13.01
CA ASP A 273 9.72 -10.62 -14.21
C ASP A 273 8.36 -11.27 -13.88
N ASP A 274 7.83 -11.05 -12.68
CA ASP A 274 6.61 -11.69 -12.16
C ASP A 274 5.33 -11.28 -12.90
N TRP A 275 5.31 -10.08 -13.47
CA TRP A 275 4.22 -9.51 -14.26
C TRP A 275 3.88 -10.30 -15.56
N ASP A 276 4.85 -11.01 -16.14
CA ASP A 276 4.68 -12.01 -17.23
C ASP A 276 5.16 -13.41 -16.77
N GLY A 277 5.24 -13.59 -15.45
CA GLY A 277 5.89 -14.71 -14.81
C GLY A 277 4.99 -15.94 -14.65
N THR A 278 5.63 -17.11 -14.66
CA THR A 278 5.06 -18.35 -14.12
C THR A 278 5.53 -18.54 -12.67
N PRO A 279 4.83 -19.33 -11.83
CA PRO A 279 5.32 -19.66 -10.49
C PRO A 279 6.75 -20.24 -10.49
N ASP A 280 7.08 -21.05 -11.50
CA ASP A 280 8.42 -21.66 -11.65
C ASP A 280 9.48 -20.64 -12.05
N SER A 281 9.17 -19.66 -12.92
CA SER A 281 10.13 -18.62 -13.31
C SER A 281 10.39 -17.63 -12.17
N ILE A 282 9.35 -17.26 -11.41
CA ILE A 282 9.47 -16.43 -10.20
C ILE A 282 10.34 -17.16 -9.15
N GLN A 283 10.09 -18.45 -8.91
CA GLN A 283 10.92 -19.24 -8.00
C GLN A 283 12.37 -19.39 -8.49
N ALA A 284 12.60 -19.55 -9.79
CA ALA A 284 13.95 -19.59 -10.35
C ALA A 284 14.68 -18.25 -10.21
N ALA A 285 14.00 -17.13 -10.42
CA ALA A 285 14.52 -15.79 -10.20
C ALA A 285 14.90 -15.57 -8.73
N MET A 286 13.99 -15.85 -7.80
CA MET A 286 14.24 -15.73 -6.35
C MET A 286 15.37 -16.65 -5.88
N THR A 287 15.42 -17.90 -6.34
CA THR A 287 16.54 -18.83 -6.06
C THR A 287 17.88 -18.23 -6.50
N ARG A 288 17.92 -17.63 -7.70
CA ARG A 288 19.12 -16.99 -8.25
C ARG A 288 19.54 -15.78 -7.43
N PHE A 289 18.61 -14.91 -7.02
CA PHE A 289 18.94 -13.71 -6.21
C PHE A 289 19.49 -14.07 -4.85
N LEU A 290 18.85 -15.02 -4.16
CA LEU A 290 19.22 -15.39 -2.79
C LEU A 290 20.60 -16.07 -2.70
N ALA A 291 21.09 -16.63 -3.80
CA ALA A 291 22.42 -17.23 -3.93
C ALA A 291 23.54 -16.23 -4.29
N MET A 292 23.22 -14.96 -4.58
CA MET A 292 24.22 -13.95 -4.92
C MET A 292 25.05 -13.50 -3.71
N PRO A 293 26.21 -12.84 -3.93
CA PRO A 293 26.92 -12.12 -2.88
C PRO A 293 26.00 -11.14 -2.15
N LYS A 294 26.16 -11.07 -0.82
CA LYS A 294 25.37 -10.19 0.07
C LYS A 294 25.86 -8.74 0.10
N SER A 295 26.58 -8.32 -0.93
CA SER A 295 27.03 -6.94 -1.11
C SER A 295 27.00 -6.61 -2.61
N PRO A 296 26.20 -5.64 -3.06
CA PRO A 296 25.20 -4.89 -2.28
C PRO A 296 24.08 -5.77 -1.71
N GLY A 297 23.22 -5.18 -0.86
CA GLY A 297 21.94 -5.78 -0.48
C GLY A 297 20.92 -5.75 -1.63
N LEU A 298 19.84 -6.54 -1.51
CA LEU A 298 18.84 -6.69 -2.55
C LEU A 298 17.71 -5.68 -2.39
N ILE A 299 17.36 -5.01 -3.49
CA ILE A 299 16.02 -4.44 -3.71
C ILE A 299 15.43 -5.22 -4.88
N VAL A 300 14.40 -6.00 -4.60
CA VAL A 300 13.71 -6.85 -5.58
C VAL A 300 12.44 -6.14 -6.03
N LEU A 301 12.19 -6.09 -7.34
CA LEU A 301 10.91 -5.70 -7.90
C LEU A 301 9.94 -6.89 -7.88
N GLU A 302 8.78 -6.69 -7.28
CA GLU A 302 7.65 -7.60 -7.17
C GLU A 302 6.37 -6.76 -7.27
N HIS A 303 5.28 -7.31 -7.78
CA HIS A 303 4.01 -6.59 -7.98
C HIS A 303 2.85 -7.28 -7.25
N GLU A 304 1.85 -6.54 -6.76
CA GLU A 304 0.65 -7.15 -6.15
C GLU A 304 -0.56 -7.28 -7.08
N ILE A 305 -0.31 -7.33 -8.40
CA ILE A 305 -1.31 -7.30 -9.48
C ILE A 305 -2.03 -8.63 -9.74
N ALA A 306 -1.40 -9.78 -9.45
CA ALA A 306 -1.95 -11.09 -9.80
C ALA A 306 -1.66 -12.15 -8.73
N SER A 307 -2.51 -13.18 -8.66
CA SER A 307 -2.31 -14.26 -7.68
C SER A 307 -1.00 -15.02 -7.93
N THR A 308 -0.52 -15.07 -9.17
CA THR A 308 0.78 -15.64 -9.54
C THR A 308 1.95 -14.91 -8.87
N THR A 309 1.94 -13.58 -8.83
CA THR A 309 3.03 -12.77 -8.27
C THR A 309 3.08 -12.91 -6.74
N VAL A 310 1.96 -12.62 -6.08
CA VAL A 310 1.85 -12.67 -4.61
C VAL A 310 2.09 -14.08 -4.06
N ASN A 311 1.53 -15.13 -4.68
CA ASN A 311 1.82 -16.51 -4.27
C ASN A 311 3.26 -16.92 -4.59
N GLY A 312 3.87 -16.37 -5.64
CA GLY A 312 5.28 -16.54 -5.97
C GLY A 312 6.17 -16.07 -4.82
N PHE A 313 5.99 -14.83 -4.36
CA PHE A 313 6.66 -14.30 -3.17
C PHE A 313 6.43 -15.17 -1.93
N MET A 314 5.16 -15.51 -1.62
CA MET A 314 4.82 -16.33 -0.45
C MET A 314 5.48 -17.71 -0.48
N THR A 315 5.69 -18.28 -1.68
CA THR A 315 6.41 -19.54 -1.89
C THR A 315 7.92 -19.37 -1.76
N ALA A 316 8.48 -18.25 -2.23
CA ALA A 316 9.88 -17.90 -2.07
C ALA A 316 10.26 -17.59 -0.61
N TYR A 317 9.33 -17.05 0.16
CA TYR A 317 9.59 -16.43 1.47
C TYR A 317 10.36 -17.32 2.48
N PRO A 318 10.05 -18.62 2.67
CA PRO A 318 10.87 -19.49 3.53
C PRO A 318 12.33 -19.62 3.07
N MET A 319 12.58 -19.54 1.76
CA MET A 319 13.93 -19.51 1.20
C MET A 319 14.62 -18.18 1.49
N ILE A 320 13.92 -17.04 1.42
CA ILE A 320 14.48 -15.72 1.73
C ILE A 320 15.04 -15.71 3.16
N LYS A 321 14.23 -16.14 4.14
CA LYS A 321 14.62 -16.17 5.55
C LYS A 321 15.72 -17.20 5.84
N SER A 322 15.69 -18.37 5.21
CA SER A 322 16.68 -19.44 5.45
C SER A 322 18.03 -19.23 4.74
N ASN A 323 18.10 -18.45 3.67
CA ASN A 323 19.37 -18.09 3.02
C ASN A 323 20.19 -17.04 3.82
N GLY A 324 19.75 -16.67 5.02
CA GLY A 324 20.49 -15.78 5.93
C GLY A 324 20.58 -14.34 5.41
N TRP A 325 19.57 -13.89 4.67
CA TRP A 325 19.34 -12.48 4.38
C TRP A 325 18.53 -11.87 5.52
N LYS A 326 18.83 -10.63 5.90
CA LYS A 326 17.98 -9.86 6.82
C LYS A 326 16.80 -9.32 6.02
N PHE A 327 15.66 -9.98 6.10
CA PHE A 327 14.41 -9.45 5.53
C PHE A 327 13.96 -8.20 6.28
N MET A 328 13.62 -7.14 5.56
CA MET A 328 13.00 -5.91 6.07
C MET A 328 12.10 -5.31 4.98
N SER A 329 11.15 -4.44 5.36
CA SER A 329 10.54 -3.54 4.39
C SER A 329 11.61 -2.58 3.83
N LEU A 330 11.44 -2.18 2.58
CA LEU A 330 12.40 -1.33 1.88
C LEU A 330 12.62 0.00 2.59
N ALA A 331 11.55 0.68 3.02
CA ALA A 331 11.66 1.98 3.68
C ALA A 331 12.41 1.92 5.02
N LYS A 332 12.28 0.81 5.78
CA LYS A 332 13.04 0.55 7.02
C LYS A 332 14.47 0.06 6.76
N ALA A 333 14.75 -0.48 5.57
CA ALA A 333 16.07 -0.96 5.17
C ALA A 333 17.01 0.17 4.72
N ILE A 334 16.48 1.27 4.20
CA ILE A 334 17.25 2.35 3.53
C ILE A 334 17.31 3.63 4.38
N ALA A 335 18.26 4.50 4.02
CA ALA A 335 18.50 5.79 4.67
C ALA A 335 18.57 5.69 6.21
N ASP A 336 17.72 6.44 6.91
CA ASP A 336 17.58 6.44 8.36
C ASP A 336 16.35 5.63 8.84
N GLY A 337 15.73 4.84 7.95
CA GLY A 337 14.55 4.02 8.25
C GLY A 337 13.21 4.77 8.28
N ARG A 338 13.17 6.07 7.99
CA ARG A 338 11.91 6.84 7.95
C ARG A 338 11.18 6.67 6.62
N THR A 339 9.97 6.13 6.67
CA THR A 339 9.04 5.97 5.52
C THR A 339 8.37 7.27 5.09
N TYR A 340 8.09 8.15 6.04
CA TYR A 340 7.36 9.40 5.83
C TYR A 340 8.26 10.59 6.17
N GLN A 341 8.09 11.69 5.42
CA GLN A 341 8.94 12.89 5.58
C GLN A 341 8.74 13.55 6.94
N ASN A 342 7.49 13.56 7.40
CA ASN A 342 7.03 14.09 8.69
C ASN A 342 6.98 13.02 9.80
N ALA A 343 7.81 11.96 9.72
CA ALA A 343 7.98 11.02 10.82
C ALA A 343 9.04 11.52 11.83
N GLU A 344 8.65 11.59 13.11
CA GLU A 344 9.54 11.97 14.23
C GLU A 344 10.61 10.88 14.54
N GLY A 345 10.49 9.68 13.99
CA GLY A 345 11.46 8.60 14.22
C GLY A 345 11.45 7.48 13.17
N SER A 346 12.45 6.59 13.25
CA SER A 346 12.65 5.45 12.34
C SER A 346 11.99 4.14 12.76
N LEU A 347 11.44 4.13 13.99
CA LEU A 347 10.75 2.99 14.62
C LEU A 347 9.44 3.42 15.28
N SER A 348 9.00 4.66 15.05
CA SER A 348 7.77 5.19 15.64
C SER A 348 6.55 4.66 14.91
N ASP A 349 6.12 3.45 15.30
CA ASP A 349 4.70 3.07 15.28
C ASP A 349 3.93 3.90 16.32
N ASP A 350 4.00 5.24 16.22
CA ASP A 350 3.28 6.19 17.06
C ASP A 350 2.15 6.83 16.27
N VAL A 351 1.14 6.00 15.98
CA VAL A 351 -0.25 6.29 16.36
C VAL A 351 -0.97 4.95 16.52
N GLU A 352 -1.38 4.64 17.75
CA GLU A 352 -2.53 3.75 17.96
C GLU A 352 -3.70 4.31 17.16
N SER A 353 -4.34 3.52 16.28
CA SER A 353 -5.46 3.95 15.42
C SER A 353 -6.72 4.36 16.23
N ALA A 354 -6.65 5.51 16.89
CA ALA A 354 -7.71 6.14 17.65
C ALA A 354 -8.68 6.86 16.72
N GLY A 355 -9.46 6.09 15.96
CA GLY A 355 -10.67 6.57 15.30
C GLY A 355 -10.50 7.09 13.88
N ILE A 356 -9.99 6.27 12.96
CA ILE A 356 -10.64 6.24 11.64
C ILE A 356 -12.09 5.81 11.92
N LEU A 357 -13.07 6.62 11.52
CA LEU A 357 -14.50 6.34 11.70
C LEU A 357 -14.95 5.18 10.79
N VAL A 358 -14.57 3.96 11.17
CA VAL A 358 -15.23 2.75 10.71
C VAL A 358 -16.39 2.50 11.67
N GLU A 359 -17.62 2.71 11.21
CA GLU A 359 -18.84 2.36 11.93
C GLU A 359 -18.99 0.84 12.02
N SER A 360 -18.15 0.24 12.88
CA SER A 360 -18.14 -1.19 13.17
C SER A 360 -19.35 -1.51 14.05
N THR A 361 -20.49 -1.80 13.41
CA THR A 361 -21.70 -2.31 14.08
C THR A 361 -21.51 -3.77 14.52
N SER A 362 -20.50 -4.04 15.32
CA SER A 362 -20.31 -5.30 16.04
C SER A 362 -21.17 -5.32 17.30
N THR A 363 -22.48 -5.56 17.14
CA THR A 363 -23.37 -5.87 18.27
C THR A 363 -22.95 -7.20 18.89
N SER A 364 -22.14 -7.13 19.94
CA SER A 364 -21.76 -8.26 20.78
C SER A 364 -22.96 -8.71 21.65
N THR A 365 -23.85 -9.50 21.07
CA THR A 365 -24.79 -10.31 21.86
C THR A 365 -24.04 -11.51 22.44
N ALA A 366 -23.58 -11.37 23.68
CA ALA A 366 -22.99 -12.47 24.44
C ALA A 366 -23.98 -13.64 24.57
N LEU A 367 -23.56 -14.84 24.18
CA LEU A 367 -24.31 -16.06 24.46
C LEU A 367 -24.30 -16.37 25.97
N PRO A 368 -25.45 -16.74 26.58
CA PRO A 368 -25.48 -17.13 27.98
C PRO A 368 -24.80 -18.48 28.19
N THR A 369 -23.77 -18.49 29.05
CA THR A 369 -23.10 -19.71 29.52
C THR A 369 -24.05 -20.54 30.40
N THR A 370 -24.52 -21.67 29.88
CA THR A 370 -25.25 -22.68 30.67
C THR A 370 -24.27 -23.68 31.29
N THR A 371 -24.08 -23.57 32.61
CA THR A 371 -23.36 -24.56 33.41
C THR A 371 -24.15 -25.87 33.49
N LEU A 372 -23.64 -26.94 32.88
CA LEU A 372 -24.15 -28.30 33.08
C LEU A 372 -23.33 -29.03 34.14
N ALA A 373 -23.95 -29.26 35.30
CA ALA A 373 -23.37 -30.06 36.37
C ALA A 373 -23.41 -31.56 36.02
N LEU A 374 -22.34 -32.30 36.34
CA LEU A 374 -22.34 -33.76 36.26
C LEU A 374 -23.33 -34.34 37.29
N VAL A 375 -24.21 -35.23 36.82
CA VAL A 375 -24.87 -36.23 37.65
C VAL A 375 -24.42 -37.60 37.16
N ALA A 376 -23.80 -38.38 38.04
CA ALA A 376 -23.38 -39.74 37.74
C ALA A 376 -24.50 -40.73 38.08
N THR A 377 -24.81 -41.64 37.15
CA THR A 377 -25.60 -42.84 37.44
C THR A 377 -25.03 -44.03 36.68
N SER A 378 -24.63 -45.05 37.44
CA SER A 378 -24.03 -46.29 36.96
C SER A 378 -25.08 -47.35 36.65
N ILE A 379 -25.09 -47.91 35.44
CA ILE A 379 -25.69 -49.22 35.14
C ILE A 379 -24.73 -50.03 34.25
N ALA A 380 -24.73 -51.36 34.43
CA ALA A 380 -23.64 -52.27 34.08
C ALA A 380 -23.53 -52.68 32.60
N GLN A 381 -22.38 -53.28 32.29
CA GLN A 381 -22.06 -53.95 31.04
C GLN A 381 -22.99 -55.14 30.74
N SER A 382 -23.22 -55.41 29.46
CA SER A 382 -23.38 -56.78 28.97
C SER A 382 -22.67 -56.95 27.61
N ASN A 383 -21.98 -58.09 27.46
CA ASN A 383 -21.20 -58.42 26.28
C ASN A 383 -22.11 -58.83 25.11
N THR A 384 -21.65 -58.67 23.86
CA THR A 384 -21.40 -59.82 22.97
C THR A 384 -20.67 -59.43 21.68
N SER A 385 -19.95 -60.39 21.11
CA SER A 385 -19.02 -60.24 19.98
C SER A 385 -19.28 -61.30 18.91
N VAL A 386 -19.43 -60.92 17.63
CA VAL A 386 -19.36 -61.80 16.44
C VAL A 386 -18.91 -60.91 15.25
N THR A 387 -17.64 -60.82 14.85
CA THR A 387 -16.84 -61.70 13.93
C THR A 387 -17.39 -61.95 12.52
N SER A 388 -16.60 -61.57 11.50
CA SER A 388 -16.42 -62.22 10.16
C SER A 388 -17.62 -62.29 9.16
N ALA A 389 -17.45 -62.32 7.83
CA ALA A 389 -16.33 -62.00 6.93
C ALA A 389 -16.78 -62.03 5.43
N THR A 390 -15.91 -61.54 4.52
CA THR A 390 -15.68 -62.02 3.13
C THR A 390 -16.81 -62.17 2.08
N SER A 391 -16.74 -61.28 1.08
CA SER A 391 -16.60 -61.53 -0.37
C SER A 391 -17.72 -62.13 -1.27
N ALA A 392 -17.79 -61.54 -2.49
CA ALA A 392 -18.00 -62.14 -3.82
C ALA A 392 -19.35 -61.94 -4.57
N ALA A 393 -19.30 -61.01 -5.53
CA ALA A 393 -19.85 -61.05 -6.91
C ALA A 393 -21.22 -61.68 -7.25
N ASN A 394 -22.11 -60.90 -7.90
CA ASN A 394 -22.31 -61.07 -9.36
C ASN A 394 -23.16 -59.97 -10.04
N ASN A 395 -22.86 -59.78 -11.34
CA ASN A 395 -23.47 -58.95 -12.40
C ASN A 395 -24.95 -58.51 -12.29
N LEU A 396 -25.20 -57.27 -12.74
CA LEU A 396 -25.91 -57.00 -14.02
C LEU A 396 -25.82 -55.51 -14.41
N SER A 397 -25.37 -55.24 -15.65
CA SER A 397 -25.49 -53.92 -16.33
C SER A 397 -26.58 -54.00 -17.41
N PRO A 398 -27.03 -52.87 -17.97
CA PRO A 398 -26.32 -52.32 -19.14
C PRO A 398 -26.14 -50.78 -19.14
N THR A 399 -25.09 -50.35 -19.84
CA THR A 399 -24.80 -48.97 -20.31
C THR A 399 -25.55 -48.72 -21.65
N PRO A 400 -25.46 -47.54 -22.36
CA PRO A 400 -24.24 -46.88 -22.88
C PRO A 400 -24.00 -45.46 -22.26
N GLU A 401 -22.81 -44.84 -22.17
CA GLU A 401 -21.63 -44.72 -23.07
C GLU A 401 -21.91 -43.76 -24.26
N ILE A 402 -21.20 -42.66 -24.54
CA ILE A 402 -19.87 -42.45 -25.17
C ILE A 402 -19.70 -40.91 -25.30
N SER A 403 -18.54 -40.21 -25.32
CA SER A 403 -17.14 -40.40 -24.87
C SER A 403 -16.39 -39.04 -24.95
N GLN A 404 -15.22 -38.89 -24.32
CA GLN A 404 -14.24 -37.82 -24.62
C GLN A 404 -13.36 -38.19 -25.83
N ILE A 405 -12.75 -37.20 -26.52
CA ILE A 405 -11.50 -37.39 -27.29
C ILE A 405 -10.52 -36.21 -27.08
N SER A 406 -9.26 -36.60 -26.96
CA SER A 406 -7.99 -35.88 -26.78
C SER A 406 -7.71 -34.63 -27.63
N ALA A 407 -6.77 -33.80 -27.13
CA ALA A 407 -6.00 -32.84 -27.91
C ALA A 407 -4.58 -33.38 -28.22
N ALA A 408 -4.01 -32.99 -29.37
CA ALA A 408 -2.67 -33.37 -29.81
C ALA A 408 -1.85 -32.14 -30.25
N ILE A 409 -0.52 -32.25 -30.16
CA ILE A 409 0.46 -31.18 -30.45
C ILE A 409 0.77 -31.09 -31.95
N LEU A 410 0.86 -29.88 -32.51
CA LEU A 410 1.64 -29.60 -33.74
C LEU A 410 1.99 -28.11 -33.89
N HIS A 411 3.03 -27.83 -34.69
CA HIS A 411 3.73 -26.54 -34.79
C HIS A 411 3.08 -25.49 -35.69
N GLY A 412 3.29 -24.21 -35.34
CA GLY A 412 3.82 -23.16 -36.23
C GLY A 412 2.91 -22.55 -37.31
N GLY A 413 2.80 -21.22 -37.33
CA GLY A 413 2.17 -20.49 -38.44
C GLY A 413 1.96 -18.99 -38.18
N ASN A 414 2.81 -18.16 -38.78
CA ASN A 414 2.73 -16.69 -38.72
C ASN A 414 1.70 -16.18 -39.75
N LEU A 415 0.81 -15.25 -39.38
CA LEU A 415 -0.04 -14.52 -40.33
C LEU A 415 -0.36 -13.10 -39.88
N LYS A 416 -0.09 -12.13 -40.77
CA LYS A 416 -0.37 -10.70 -40.62
C LYS A 416 -1.72 -10.32 -41.21
N GLN A 417 -2.25 -9.20 -40.73
CA GLN A 417 -3.13 -8.24 -41.44
C GLN A 417 -4.50 -8.73 -41.93
N LEU A 418 -5.58 -8.13 -41.38
CA LEU A 418 -6.39 -7.10 -42.06
C LEU A 418 -7.65 -6.77 -41.23
N ALA A 419 -7.88 -5.50 -40.91
CA ALA A 419 -9.19 -4.81 -40.96
C ALA A 419 -9.06 -3.36 -40.49
N SER A 420 -9.79 -2.44 -41.11
CA SER A 420 -9.76 -1.00 -40.85
C SER A 420 -11.17 -0.42 -40.68
N LEU A 421 -11.31 0.52 -39.75
CA LEU A 421 -12.41 1.50 -39.61
C LEU A 421 -13.86 0.97 -39.48
N SER A 422 -14.46 1.22 -38.31
CA SER A 422 -15.77 1.86 -38.21
C SER A 422 -15.85 2.72 -36.93
N LEU A 423 -16.64 3.81 -36.98
CA LEU A 423 -16.87 4.72 -35.85
C LEU A 423 -18.19 4.38 -35.13
N LEU A 424 -18.33 4.96 -33.93
CA LEU A 424 -19.59 5.21 -33.18
C LEU A 424 -20.30 4.00 -32.56
N SER A 425 -19.96 3.69 -31.30
CA SER A 425 -20.85 3.88 -30.13
C SER A 425 -20.25 3.19 -28.90
N SER A 426 -20.18 3.87 -27.76
CA SER A 426 -19.71 3.25 -26.51
C SER A 426 -20.41 3.81 -25.29
N VAL A 427 -21.44 3.09 -24.85
CA VAL A 427 -21.94 3.12 -23.48
C VAL A 427 -22.08 1.66 -23.04
N LEU A 428 -21.47 1.36 -21.89
CA LEU A 428 -21.55 0.12 -21.11
C LEU A 428 -20.79 -1.15 -21.56
N VAL A 429 -20.01 -1.65 -20.58
CA VAL A 429 -19.53 -3.03 -20.37
C VAL A 429 -18.50 -3.60 -21.35
N PHE A 430 -17.24 -3.63 -20.90
CA PHE A 430 -16.35 -4.77 -21.11
C PHE A 430 -15.64 -5.16 -19.81
N SER A 431 -15.88 -6.40 -19.39
CA SER A 431 -14.96 -7.18 -18.55
C SER A 431 -14.22 -8.14 -19.48
N HIS A 432 -13.02 -8.57 -19.09
CA HIS A 432 -12.15 -9.50 -19.84
C HIS A 432 -11.61 -8.99 -21.18
N LEU A 433 -10.39 -8.43 -21.16
CA LEU A 433 -9.32 -8.88 -22.06
C LEU A 433 -7.95 -8.42 -21.53
N LEU A 434 -7.17 -9.36 -20.99
CA LEU A 434 -5.72 -9.28 -20.86
C LEU A 434 -5.18 -10.70 -21.07
N LEU A 435 -4.48 -10.84 -22.19
CA LEU A 435 -3.56 -11.91 -22.60
C LEU A 435 -2.32 -11.20 -23.13
#